data_AF-A0A6D2IDP4-F1
#
_entry.id   AF-A0A6D2IDP4-F1
#
_cell.length_a   1.000
_cell.length_b   1.000
_cell.length_c   1.000
_cell.angle_alpha   90.00
_cell.angle_beta   90.00
_cell.angle_gamma   90.00
#
_symmetry.space_group_name_H-M   'P 1'
#
loop_
_entity.id
_entity.type
_entity.pdbx_description
1 polymer ?
#
loop_
_entity_poly.entity_id
_entity_poly.type
_entity_poly.pdbx_seq_one_letter_code
_entity_poly.pdbx_strand_id
1 'polypeptide(L)'
;MPPSVGYMPGRRYLRGYNTNVFWHADSWPPPEEDHDYNIWSVSRSLANRGYLGLDINAYGEVGKISDKALKMYRLSTGFHILNTPEGSDDRRVNLMLANVVEMALFPVPRHSPDQTVILMKLTQYSEMICRVLASLKRRGHGVALALPEVDVEKAKASFGITLCSEQNDSNERIPVWLCPNLFDRKPDARLPQGQRHPEDEEERQSEPRWFIEPPTPDAHTTSFAMPADVGTCVFWDVEEYPLPHGLDLRSFCENILSAVRSRVASSTGAVSIYAYVVKVEEDFKADEAEDAQIKIRIAPADESERFAQMSMDFHFWSVDNTAADDHSHRTRPNLLLISKLLEADRRLCLGVQGCLRCIIRRGCIAFLAVPGENIPSSSSSSDGLPLLLPWEELSAKGKRKTHD
;
A
#
# COMPACT_ATOMS: atom_id res chain seq x y z
N MET A 1 -15.40 21.74 20.78
CA MET A 1 -13.99 21.35 20.54
C MET A 1 -14.01 19.99 19.88
N PRO A 2 -13.50 19.82 18.64
CA PRO A 2 -13.39 18.50 18.06
C PRO A 2 -12.32 17.69 18.82
N PRO A 3 -12.50 16.36 18.98
CA PRO A 3 -11.56 15.54 19.72
C PRO A 3 -10.20 15.53 19.01
N SER A 4 -9.14 15.73 19.78
CA SER A 4 -7.75 15.62 19.33
C SER A 4 -7.51 14.22 18.75
N VAL A 5 -7.14 14.16 17.47
CA VAL A 5 -6.67 12.93 16.82
C VAL A 5 -5.40 12.50 17.54
N GLY A 6 -5.48 11.38 18.26
CA GLY A 6 -4.41 10.87 19.11
C GLY A 6 -3.14 10.60 18.31
N TYR A 7 -2.05 11.20 18.77
CA TYR A 7 -0.67 10.91 18.37
C TYR A 7 -0.39 9.41 18.51
N MET A 8 0.07 8.75 17.43
CA MET A 8 0.47 7.34 17.48
C MET A 8 1.93 7.25 17.97
N PRO A 9 2.20 6.68 19.17
CA PRO A 9 3.56 6.33 19.56
C PRO A 9 4.06 5.17 18.68
N GLY A 10 5.36 5.17 18.36
CA GLY A 10 5.98 4.24 17.41
C GLY A 10 5.53 2.79 17.60
N ARG A 11 4.91 2.22 16.55
CA ARG A 11 4.46 0.83 16.48
C ARG A 11 5.62 -0.11 16.82
N ARG A 12 5.58 -0.72 18.00
CA ARG A 12 6.34 -1.95 18.27
C ARG A 12 5.50 -3.10 17.73
N TYR A 13 5.75 -3.50 16.49
CA TYR A 13 5.18 -4.72 15.92
C TYR A 13 5.51 -5.89 16.87
N LEU A 14 4.48 -6.42 17.54
CA LEU A 14 4.63 -7.58 18.41
C LEU A 14 4.92 -8.78 17.50
N ARG A 15 6.13 -9.32 17.57
CA ARG A 15 6.52 -10.58 16.92
C ARG A 15 5.54 -11.67 17.37
N GLY A 16 4.59 -12.06 16.52
CA GLY A 16 3.66 -13.15 16.83
C GLY A 16 2.35 -13.19 16.04
N TYR A 17 2.03 -12.14 15.27
CA TYR A 17 0.90 -12.16 14.36
C TYR A 17 1.36 -12.73 13.00
N ASN A 18 0.66 -13.74 12.49
CA ASN A 18 0.94 -14.37 11.18
C ASN A 18 -0.06 -13.93 10.11
N THR A 19 -1.08 -13.15 10.51
CA THR A 19 -2.13 -12.67 9.62
C THR A 19 -2.41 -11.19 9.84
N ASN A 20 -2.26 -10.40 8.79
CA ASN A 20 -2.66 -9.00 8.74
C ASN A 20 -4.06 -8.91 8.10
N VAL A 21 -5.03 -8.38 8.84
CA VAL A 21 -6.41 -8.25 8.40
C VAL A 21 -6.70 -6.77 8.17
N PHE A 22 -7.23 -6.43 7.00
CA PHE A 22 -7.59 -5.08 6.62
C PHE A 22 -9.10 -5.04 6.36
N TRP A 23 -9.83 -4.34 7.21
CA TRP A 23 -11.28 -4.32 7.19
C TRP A 23 -11.80 -2.98 6.70
N HIS A 24 -12.47 -2.97 5.55
CA HIS A 24 -13.22 -1.83 5.07
C HIS A 24 -14.56 -1.73 5.81
N ALA A 25 -14.51 -1.17 7.02
CA ALA A 25 -15.61 -1.18 7.98
C ALA A 25 -16.86 -0.44 7.49
N ASP A 26 -16.73 0.51 6.58
CA ASP A 26 -17.87 1.23 6.00
C ASP A 26 -18.67 0.40 5.01
N SER A 27 -17.99 -0.43 4.20
CA SER A 27 -18.71 -1.28 3.25
C SER A 27 -19.28 -2.52 3.93
N TRP A 28 -18.66 -2.95 5.03
CA TRP A 28 -19.13 -4.09 5.80
C TRP A 28 -19.12 -3.81 7.31
N PRO A 29 -20.04 -2.95 7.79
CA PRO A 29 -20.09 -2.58 9.20
C PRO A 29 -20.63 -3.73 10.06
N PRO A 30 -20.28 -3.75 11.35
CA PRO A 30 -20.91 -4.66 12.29
C PRO A 30 -22.42 -4.34 12.42
N PRO A 31 -23.28 -5.32 12.74
CA PRO A 31 -24.70 -5.07 12.97
C PRO A 31 -24.93 -4.08 14.13
N GLU A 32 -25.86 -3.13 13.96
CA GLU A 32 -26.13 -2.08 14.97
C GLU A 32 -26.77 -2.63 16.26
N GLU A 33 -27.59 -3.68 16.12
CA GLU A 33 -28.42 -4.22 17.21
C GLU A 33 -27.66 -5.16 18.16
N ASP A 34 -26.48 -5.65 17.79
CA ASP A 34 -25.70 -6.55 18.64
C ASP A 34 -24.65 -5.78 19.44
N HIS A 35 -25.10 -5.26 20.59
CA HIS A 35 -24.28 -4.54 21.55
C HIS A 35 -23.18 -5.38 22.22
N ASP A 36 -23.23 -6.71 22.04
CA ASP A 36 -22.23 -7.70 22.45
C ASP A 36 -21.41 -8.18 21.24
N TYR A 37 -21.37 -7.37 20.18
CA TYR A 37 -20.46 -7.57 19.06
C TYR A 37 -19.09 -7.91 19.61
N ASN A 38 -18.63 -9.07 19.19
CA ASN A 38 -17.41 -9.60 19.69
C ASN A 38 -16.43 -9.76 18.55
N ILE A 39 -15.36 -8.97 18.56
CA ILE A 39 -14.18 -9.19 17.72
C ILE A 39 -13.72 -10.66 17.73
N TRP A 40 -14.00 -11.39 18.81
CA TRP A 40 -13.78 -12.82 18.91
C TRP A 40 -14.53 -13.62 17.81
N SER A 41 -15.65 -13.16 17.26
CA SER A 41 -16.36 -13.76 16.12
C SER A 41 -15.53 -13.70 14.84
N VAL A 42 -15.06 -12.52 14.46
CA VAL A 42 -14.13 -12.30 13.34
C VAL A 42 -12.90 -13.17 13.53
N SER A 43 -12.28 -13.09 14.71
CA SER A 43 -11.07 -13.85 15.01
C SER A 43 -11.27 -15.35 14.92
N ARG A 44 -12.40 -15.86 15.43
CA ARG A 44 -12.76 -17.28 15.37
C ARG A 44 -13.08 -17.71 13.94
N SER A 45 -13.78 -16.88 13.17
CA SER A 45 -14.11 -17.16 11.76
C SER A 45 -12.86 -17.31 10.91
N LEU A 46 -11.87 -16.44 11.13
CA LEU A 46 -10.55 -16.49 10.48
C LEU A 46 -9.71 -17.66 11.00
N ALA A 47 -9.68 -17.91 12.31
CA ALA A 47 -8.95 -19.03 12.91
C ALA A 47 -9.47 -20.39 12.43
N ASN A 48 -10.79 -20.55 12.27
CA ASN A 48 -11.41 -21.75 11.70
C ASN A 48 -10.95 -22.03 10.26
N ARG A 49 -10.42 -21.02 9.56
CA ARG A 49 -9.87 -21.13 8.21
C ARG A 49 -8.33 -21.17 8.20
N GLY A 50 -7.70 -21.32 9.37
CA GLY A 50 -6.25 -21.45 9.52
C GLY A 50 -5.50 -20.14 9.74
N TYR A 51 -6.19 -19.01 9.89
CA TYR A 51 -5.56 -17.70 10.03
C TYR A 51 -5.41 -17.41 11.51
N LEU A 52 -4.18 -17.50 11.99
CA LEU A 52 -3.82 -17.39 13.40
C LEU A 52 -2.97 -16.15 13.62
N GLY A 53 -2.98 -15.64 14.84
CA GLY A 53 -2.24 -14.43 15.19
C GLY A 53 -2.69 -13.27 14.31
N LEU A 54 -3.87 -12.73 14.59
CA LEU A 54 -4.48 -11.67 13.78
C LEU A 54 -4.04 -10.28 14.27
N ASP A 55 -3.59 -9.45 13.33
CA ASP A 55 -3.50 -7.99 13.48
C ASP A 55 -4.53 -7.33 12.57
N ILE A 56 -5.59 -6.78 13.15
CA ILE A 56 -6.77 -6.28 12.43
C ILE A 56 -6.75 -4.75 12.39
N ASN A 57 -6.66 -4.21 11.18
CA ASN A 57 -6.75 -2.79 10.90
C ASN A 57 -8.10 -2.49 10.25
N ALA A 58 -8.99 -1.80 10.95
CA ALA A 58 -10.29 -1.37 10.45
C ALA A 58 -10.25 0.07 9.96
N TYR A 59 -10.85 0.29 8.78
CA TYR A 59 -10.89 1.55 8.06
C TYR A 59 -12.34 1.98 7.93
N GLY A 60 -12.70 3.06 8.63
CA GLY A 60 -14.08 3.51 8.73
C GLY A 60 -14.16 5.01 8.95
N GLU A 61 -15.33 5.55 8.71
CA GLU A 61 -15.60 6.97 8.90
C GLU A 61 -15.79 7.25 10.40
N VAL A 62 -15.33 8.41 10.85
CA VAL A 62 -15.60 8.86 12.22
C VAL A 62 -17.11 8.95 12.43
N GLY A 63 -17.61 8.29 13.49
CA GLY A 63 -19.02 8.35 13.87
C GLY A 63 -19.89 7.24 13.28
N LYS A 64 -19.45 6.53 12.22
CA LYS A 64 -20.16 5.34 11.71
C LYS A 64 -19.98 4.11 12.60
N ILE A 65 -18.82 4.00 13.24
CA ILE A 65 -18.57 2.97 14.26
C ILE A 65 -18.92 3.57 15.63
N SER A 66 -19.84 2.93 16.36
CA SER A 66 -20.26 3.42 17.68
C SER A 66 -19.08 3.56 18.64
N ASP A 67 -19.08 4.60 19.49
CA ASP A 67 -18.03 4.82 20.49
C ASP A 67 -17.83 3.61 21.43
N LYS A 68 -18.92 2.88 21.71
CA LYS A 68 -18.88 1.63 22.48
C LYS A 68 -18.07 0.57 21.73
N ALA A 69 -18.31 0.38 20.43
CA ALA A 69 -17.54 -0.52 19.61
C ALA A 69 -16.06 -0.07 19.53
N LEU A 70 -15.79 1.22 19.28
CA LEU A 70 -14.43 1.79 19.29
C LEU A 70 -13.70 1.49 20.61
N LYS A 71 -14.37 1.61 21.75
CA LYS A 71 -13.79 1.33 23.07
C LYS A 71 -13.47 -0.15 23.25
N MET A 72 -14.38 -1.05 22.89
CA MET A 72 -14.16 -2.50 22.94
C MET A 72 -12.98 -2.92 22.07
N TYR A 73 -12.90 -2.34 20.88
CA TYR A 73 -11.83 -2.56 19.92
C TYR A 73 -10.46 -2.10 20.40
N ARG A 74 -10.36 -0.89 20.97
CA ARG A 74 -9.10 -0.37 21.52
C ARG A 74 -8.57 -1.20 22.70
N LEU A 75 -9.46 -1.87 23.44
CA LEU A 75 -9.08 -2.74 24.54
C LEU A 75 -8.61 -4.13 24.07
N SER A 76 -8.89 -4.49 22.82
CA SER A 76 -8.48 -5.77 22.24
C SER A 76 -7.09 -5.61 21.61
N THR A 77 -6.13 -6.45 22.01
CA THR A 77 -4.79 -6.43 21.43
C THR A 77 -4.83 -6.82 19.96
N GLY A 78 -4.14 -6.07 19.09
CA GLY A 78 -4.11 -6.33 17.65
C GLY A 78 -5.35 -5.85 16.90
N PHE A 79 -6.08 -4.85 17.43
CA PHE A 79 -7.12 -4.18 16.66
C PHE A 79 -6.89 -2.67 16.62
N HIS A 80 -6.86 -2.12 15.42
CA HIS A 80 -6.54 -0.73 15.14
C HIS A 80 -7.62 -0.11 14.27
N ILE A 81 -8.10 1.07 14.67
CA ILE A 81 -9.13 1.80 13.91
C ILE A 81 -8.49 3.04 13.34
N LEU A 82 -8.50 3.11 12.02
CA LEU A 82 -7.99 4.24 11.27
C LEU A 82 -9.19 5.05 10.79
N ASN A 83 -9.48 6.06 11.58
CA ASN A 83 -10.55 7.02 11.34
C ASN A 83 -10.11 8.05 10.29
N THR A 84 -10.84 8.14 9.18
CA THR A 84 -10.68 9.22 8.21
C THR A 84 -11.80 10.25 8.35
N PRO A 85 -11.59 11.52 7.94
CA PRO A 85 -12.66 12.50 7.86
C PRO A 85 -13.83 12.03 6.99
N GLU A 86 -15.01 12.57 7.28
CA GLU A 86 -16.24 12.38 6.50
C GLU A 86 -16.03 12.71 5.00
N GLY A 87 -16.72 11.96 4.13
CA GLY A 87 -16.75 12.21 2.68
C GLY A 87 -15.51 11.82 1.88
N SER A 88 -14.60 10.98 2.42
CA SER A 88 -13.33 10.63 1.78
C SER A 88 -13.10 9.12 1.60
N ASP A 89 -14.08 8.42 1.02
CA ASP A 89 -14.00 6.96 0.84
C ASP A 89 -12.78 6.55 0.00
N ASP A 90 -12.48 7.27 -1.08
CA ASP A 90 -11.28 7.09 -1.91
C ASP A 90 -9.99 7.13 -1.08
N ARG A 91 -9.81 8.20 -0.30
CA ARG A 91 -8.61 8.40 0.53
C ARG A 91 -8.43 7.26 1.53
N ARG A 92 -9.54 6.71 2.01
CA ARG A 92 -9.55 5.67 3.02
C ARG A 92 -9.20 4.32 2.44
N VAL A 93 -9.74 3.99 1.27
CA VAL A 93 -9.33 2.81 0.51
C VAL A 93 -7.87 2.92 0.11
N ASN A 94 -7.40 4.07 -0.36
CA ASN A 94 -6.00 4.30 -0.69
C ASN A 94 -5.09 4.13 0.54
N LEU A 95 -5.48 4.64 1.71
CA LEU A 95 -4.76 4.41 2.96
C LEU A 95 -4.73 2.93 3.36
N MET A 96 -5.86 2.23 3.21
CA MET A 96 -5.93 0.78 3.46
C MET A 96 -4.98 0.01 2.54
N LEU A 97 -4.99 0.32 1.24
CA LEU A 97 -4.12 -0.32 0.25
C LEU A 97 -2.64 0.00 0.45
N ALA A 98 -2.32 1.24 0.81
CA ALA A 98 -0.95 1.61 1.19
C ALA A 98 -0.48 0.77 2.38
N ASN A 99 -1.30 0.63 3.43
CA ASN A 99 -0.94 -0.20 4.58
C ASN A 99 -0.87 -1.70 4.23
N VAL A 100 -1.71 -2.19 3.31
CA VAL A 100 -1.64 -3.57 2.77
C VAL A 100 -0.27 -3.82 2.13
N VAL A 101 0.21 -2.92 1.28
CA VAL A 101 1.53 -3.06 0.64
C VAL A 101 2.66 -2.76 1.63
N GLU A 102 2.47 -1.86 2.59
CA GLU A 102 3.41 -1.65 3.69
C GLU A 102 3.62 -2.93 4.50
N MET A 103 2.58 -3.75 4.71
CA MET A 103 2.75 -5.03 5.39
C MET A 103 3.58 -6.03 4.58
N ALA A 104 3.48 -6.00 3.25
CA ALA A 104 4.40 -6.73 2.38
C ALA A 104 5.86 -6.21 2.49
N LEU A 105 6.05 -4.96 2.92
CA LEU A 105 7.35 -4.39 3.25
C LEU A 105 7.90 -4.80 4.63
N PHE A 106 7.30 -5.70 5.39
CA PHE A 106 7.99 -6.27 6.56
C PHE A 106 8.49 -7.69 6.26
N PRO A 107 9.80 -7.98 6.39
CA PRO A 107 10.31 -9.34 6.25
C PRO A 107 9.82 -10.17 7.44
N VAL A 108 9.01 -11.18 7.16
CA VAL A 108 8.61 -12.18 8.14
C VAL A 108 9.79 -13.10 8.41
N PRO A 109 10.06 -13.48 9.67
CA PRO A 109 10.92 -14.63 9.95
C PRO A 109 10.46 -15.84 9.13
N ARG A 110 11.41 -16.58 8.55
CA ARG A 110 11.22 -17.63 7.51
C ARG A 110 10.31 -18.82 7.87
N HIS A 111 9.58 -18.78 8.97
CA HIS A 111 8.83 -19.90 9.53
C HIS A 111 7.30 -19.82 9.34
N SER A 112 6.76 -18.70 8.84
CA SER A 112 5.37 -18.64 8.38
C SER A 112 5.19 -17.56 7.31
N PRO A 113 4.52 -17.83 6.18
CA PRO A 113 4.20 -16.80 5.20
C PRO A 113 3.14 -15.87 5.79
N ASP A 114 3.43 -14.57 5.89
CA ASP A 114 2.44 -13.57 6.27
C ASP A 114 1.24 -13.67 5.34
N GLN A 115 0.07 -13.82 5.95
CA GLN A 115 -1.19 -13.81 5.23
C GLN A 115 -1.82 -12.43 5.34
N THR A 116 -2.21 -11.87 4.22
CA THR A 116 -3.00 -10.64 4.16
C THR A 116 -4.43 -10.98 3.81
N VAL A 117 -5.37 -10.57 4.64
CA VAL A 117 -6.80 -10.75 4.40
C VAL A 117 -7.47 -9.39 4.32
N ILE A 118 -8.20 -9.13 3.24
CA ILE A 118 -9.07 -7.94 3.16
C ILE A 118 -10.51 -8.35 3.42
N LEU A 119 -11.18 -7.71 4.38
CA LEU A 119 -12.60 -7.88 4.68
C LEU A 119 -13.38 -6.71 4.09
N MET A 120 -14.27 -6.95 3.12
CA MET A 120 -15.07 -5.89 2.52
C MET A 120 -16.35 -6.40 1.85
N LYS A 121 -17.29 -5.51 1.56
CA LYS A 121 -18.26 -5.72 0.46
C LYS A 121 -17.70 -5.19 -0.85
N LEU A 122 -18.16 -5.73 -1.97
CA LEU A 122 -17.83 -5.18 -3.28
C LEU A 122 -18.33 -3.73 -3.41
N THR A 123 -17.45 -2.86 -3.89
CA THR A 123 -17.66 -1.42 -4.11
C THR A 123 -17.00 -1.02 -5.42
N GLN A 124 -17.14 0.25 -5.80
CA GLN A 124 -16.44 0.83 -6.95
C GLN A 124 -14.90 0.71 -6.89
N TYR A 125 -14.32 0.44 -5.72
CA TYR A 125 -12.87 0.26 -5.56
C TYR A 125 -12.41 -1.20 -5.63
N SER A 126 -13.34 -2.15 -5.71
CA SER A 126 -12.98 -3.56 -5.63
C SER A 126 -12.01 -3.97 -6.73
N GLU A 127 -12.13 -3.40 -7.93
CA GLU A 127 -11.19 -3.66 -9.02
C GLU A 127 -9.74 -3.27 -8.65
N MET A 128 -9.54 -2.05 -8.13
CA MET A 128 -8.24 -1.56 -7.66
C MET A 128 -7.68 -2.43 -6.54
N ILE A 129 -8.52 -2.81 -5.58
CA ILE A 129 -8.13 -3.69 -4.47
C ILE A 129 -7.67 -5.05 -5.01
N CYS A 130 -8.41 -5.63 -5.96
CA CYS A 130 -8.03 -6.90 -6.60
C CYS A 130 -6.70 -6.77 -7.35
N ARG A 131 -6.45 -5.65 -8.04
CA ARG A 131 -5.17 -5.41 -8.72
C ARG A 131 -4.00 -5.38 -7.72
N VAL A 132 -4.17 -4.73 -6.57
CA VAL A 132 -3.15 -4.71 -5.50
C VAL A 132 -2.91 -6.12 -4.96
N LEU A 133 -3.97 -6.87 -4.65
CA LEU A 133 -3.85 -8.24 -4.15
C LEU A 133 -3.19 -9.18 -5.16
N ALA A 134 -3.59 -9.14 -6.44
CA ALA A 134 -2.96 -9.93 -7.50
C ALA A 134 -1.48 -9.57 -7.66
N SER A 135 -1.13 -8.28 -7.54
CA SER A 135 0.24 -7.79 -7.57
C SER A 135 1.10 -8.32 -6.42
N LEU A 136 0.55 -8.35 -5.20
CA LEU A 136 1.21 -8.97 -4.04
C LEU A 136 1.31 -10.49 -4.18
N LYS A 137 0.26 -11.16 -4.68
CA LYS A 137 0.26 -12.61 -4.88
C LYS A 137 1.35 -13.05 -5.85
N ARG A 138 1.53 -12.34 -6.98
CA ARG A 138 2.61 -12.59 -7.95
C ARG A 138 4.02 -12.47 -7.35
N ARG A 139 4.17 -11.71 -6.26
CA ARG A 139 5.43 -11.55 -5.50
C ARG A 139 5.58 -12.58 -4.38
N GLY A 140 4.68 -13.56 -4.30
CA GLY A 140 4.73 -14.64 -3.32
C GLY A 140 4.11 -14.29 -1.97
N HIS A 141 3.40 -13.17 -1.84
CA HIS A 141 2.67 -12.86 -0.60
C HIS A 141 1.36 -13.66 -0.53
N GLY A 142 1.07 -14.19 0.67
CA GLY A 142 -0.22 -14.81 0.94
C GLY A 142 -1.30 -13.76 1.00
N VAL A 143 -2.28 -13.82 0.10
CA VAL A 143 -3.41 -12.87 0.06
C VAL A 143 -4.74 -13.60 -0.04
N ALA A 144 -5.78 -13.05 0.58
CA ALA A 144 -7.16 -13.49 0.42
C ALA A 144 -8.14 -12.31 0.55
N LEU A 145 -9.30 -12.44 -0.10
CA LEU A 145 -10.41 -11.50 0.03
C LEU A 145 -11.58 -12.20 0.72
N ALA A 146 -12.11 -11.62 1.79
CA ALA A 146 -13.33 -12.10 2.43
C ALA A 146 -14.50 -11.18 2.10
N LEU A 147 -15.58 -11.79 1.61
CA LEU A 147 -16.82 -11.14 1.21
C LEU A 147 -17.99 -11.72 2.03
N PRO A 148 -19.03 -10.94 2.37
CA PRO A 148 -20.23 -11.50 2.99
C PRO A 148 -20.98 -12.43 2.04
N GLU A 149 -21.07 -12.06 0.77
CA GLU A 149 -21.81 -12.76 -0.25
C GLU A 149 -21.15 -12.55 -1.61
N VAL A 150 -21.49 -13.42 -2.58
CA VAL A 150 -21.05 -13.32 -3.96
C VAL A 150 -22.28 -13.30 -4.85
N ASP A 151 -22.40 -12.23 -5.63
CA ASP A 151 -23.27 -12.14 -6.78
C ASP A 151 -22.37 -12.00 -8.01
N VAL A 152 -22.20 -13.09 -8.76
CA VAL A 152 -21.23 -13.19 -9.87
C VAL A 152 -21.59 -12.21 -10.99
N GLU A 153 -22.87 -12.10 -11.33
CA GLU A 153 -23.34 -11.21 -12.40
C GLU A 153 -23.16 -9.76 -12.01
N LYS A 154 -23.51 -9.40 -10.77
CA LYS A 154 -23.29 -8.05 -10.24
C LYS A 154 -21.81 -7.73 -10.10
N ALA A 155 -20.98 -8.68 -9.66
CA ALA A 155 -19.53 -8.49 -9.54
C ALA A 155 -18.91 -8.06 -10.86
N LYS A 156 -19.29 -8.75 -11.95
CA LYS A 156 -18.81 -8.46 -13.30
C LYS A 156 -19.42 -7.17 -13.85
N ALA A 157 -20.74 -7.02 -13.78
CA ALA A 157 -21.46 -5.92 -14.40
C ALA A 157 -21.24 -4.57 -13.70
N SER A 158 -21.13 -4.56 -12.37
CA SER A 158 -21.04 -3.33 -11.57
C SER A 158 -19.62 -2.96 -11.17
N PHE A 159 -18.70 -3.93 -11.09
CA PHE A 159 -17.37 -3.71 -10.52
C PHE A 159 -16.23 -4.23 -11.40
N GLY A 160 -16.52 -4.78 -12.59
CA GLY A 160 -15.48 -5.29 -13.50
C GLY A 160 -14.73 -6.52 -12.97
N ILE A 161 -15.29 -7.23 -11.99
CA ILE A 161 -14.62 -8.37 -11.33
C ILE A 161 -15.18 -9.68 -11.87
N THR A 162 -14.29 -10.53 -12.37
CA THR A 162 -14.63 -11.88 -12.78
C THR A 162 -14.38 -12.85 -11.62
N LEU A 163 -15.45 -13.51 -11.17
CA LEU A 163 -15.41 -14.57 -10.16
C LEU A 163 -15.48 -15.93 -10.83
N CYS A 164 -14.69 -16.89 -10.36
CA CYS A 164 -14.72 -18.27 -10.83
C CYS A 164 -14.64 -19.26 -9.64
N SER A 165 -15.31 -20.40 -9.79
CA SER A 165 -15.33 -21.49 -8.81
C SER A 165 -14.38 -22.64 -9.15
N GLU A 166 -13.71 -22.56 -10.30
CA GLU A 166 -12.84 -23.63 -10.79
C GLU A 166 -11.49 -23.62 -10.07
N GLN A 167 -11.05 -24.79 -9.61
CA GLN A 167 -9.79 -25.05 -8.90
C GLN A 167 -8.52 -24.95 -9.77
N ASN A 168 -8.52 -24.13 -10.83
CA ASN A 168 -7.28 -23.86 -11.52
C ASN A 168 -6.41 -22.96 -10.61
N ASP A 169 -5.39 -23.56 -10.01
CA ASP A 169 -4.50 -22.95 -9.02
C ASP A 169 -3.46 -22.05 -9.70
N SER A 170 -3.93 -21.10 -10.50
CA SER A 170 -3.02 -20.09 -11.05
C SER A 170 -2.51 -19.23 -9.89
N ASN A 171 -1.20 -18.98 -9.88
CA ASN A 171 -0.55 -18.14 -8.86
C ASN A 171 -1.06 -16.69 -8.84
N GLU A 172 -1.92 -16.29 -9.78
CA GLU A 172 -2.43 -14.93 -9.88
C GLU A 172 -3.87 -14.80 -9.34
N ARG A 173 -4.65 -15.88 -9.32
CA ARG A 173 -6.04 -15.86 -8.84
C ARG A 173 -6.12 -15.55 -7.35
N ILE A 174 -6.96 -14.61 -6.94
CA ILE A 174 -7.08 -14.22 -5.53
C ILE A 174 -8.13 -15.12 -4.87
N PRO A 175 -7.80 -15.88 -3.82
CA PRO A 175 -8.78 -16.66 -3.07
C PRO A 175 -9.87 -15.75 -2.49
N VAL A 176 -11.13 -16.13 -2.71
CA VAL A 176 -12.30 -15.45 -2.14
C VAL A 176 -12.97 -16.35 -1.12
N TRP A 177 -13.27 -15.75 0.02
CA TRP A 177 -13.91 -16.40 1.14
C TRP A 177 -15.26 -15.81 1.42
N LEU A 178 -16.28 -16.66 1.36
CA LEU A 178 -17.62 -16.29 1.75
C LEU A 178 -17.76 -16.41 3.26
N CYS A 179 -18.06 -15.29 3.88
CA CYS A 179 -18.20 -15.15 5.32
C CYS A 179 -19.50 -14.40 5.63
N PRO A 180 -20.70 -14.87 5.20
CA PRO A 180 -21.97 -14.17 5.43
C PRO A 180 -22.22 -13.90 6.91
N ASN A 181 -21.75 -14.83 7.74
CA ASN A 181 -21.94 -14.88 9.19
C ASN A 181 -20.68 -14.41 9.92
N LEU A 182 -19.87 -13.51 9.32
CA LEU A 182 -18.61 -13.04 9.90
C LEU A 182 -18.80 -12.47 11.31
N PHE A 183 -19.92 -11.79 11.52
CA PHE A 183 -20.28 -11.11 12.76
C PHE A 183 -21.30 -11.88 13.60
N ASP A 184 -21.76 -13.04 13.13
CA ASP A 184 -22.74 -13.81 13.86
C ASP A 184 -22.12 -14.31 15.16
N ARG A 185 -22.80 -13.99 16.25
CA ARG A 185 -22.60 -14.62 17.54
C ARG A 185 -23.12 -16.05 17.42
N LYS A 186 -22.40 -16.95 16.72
CA LYS A 186 -22.73 -18.38 16.81
C LYS A 186 -22.74 -18.69 18.30
N PRO A 187 -23.88 -19.12 18.87
CA PRO A 187 -23.96 -19.41 20.29
C PRO A 187 -22.85 -20.41 20.57
N ASP A 188 -22.16 -20.20 21.69
CA ASP A 188 -21.13 -21.11 22.19
C ASP A 188 -21.62 -22.55 22.00
N ALA A 189 -21.19 -23.18 20.91
CA ALA A 189 -21.25 -24.61 20.75
C ALA A 189 -20.16 -25.18 21.67
N ARG A 190 -20.36 -24.97 22.98
CA ARG A 190 -20.05 -25.98 23.98
C ARG A 190 -21.03 -27.13 23.75
N LEU A 191 -21.03 -27.71 22.55
CA LEU A 191 -21.29 -29.12 22.49
C LEU A 191 -20.10 -29.74 23.24
N PRO A 192 -20.36 -30.57 24.27
CA PRO A 192 -19.31 -31.27 24.98
C PRO A 192 -18.34 -31.89 23.97
N GLN A 193 -17.03 -31.86 24.25
CA GLN A 193 -15.97 -32.35 23.36
C GLN A 193 -16.14 -33.81 22.85
N GLY A 194 -17.18 -34.53 23.29
CA GLY A 194 -17.55 -35.87 22.82
C GLY A 194 -18.75 -35.97 21.85
N GLN A 195 -19.32 -34.86 21.35
CA GLN A 195 -20.42 -34.87 20.37
C GLN A 195 -20.13 -34.00 19.13
N ARG A 196 -18.90 -34.03 18.60
CA ARG A 196 -18.70 -33.61 17.21
C ARG A 196 -19.10 -34.78 16.32
N HIS A 197 -20.19 -34.62 15.57
CA HIS A 197 -20.56 -35.63 14.57
C HIS A 197 -19.49 -35.59 13.47
N PRO A 198 -18.95 -36.74 13.02
CA PRO A 198 -18.03 -36.80 11.88
C PRO A 198 -18.57 -36.11 10.62
N GLU A 199 -19.90 -36.05 10.49
CA GLU A 199 -20.64 -35.39 9.40
C GLU A 199 -20.41 -33.87 9.39
N ASP A 200 -20.19 -33.22 10.54
CA ASP A 200 -19.86 -31.78 10.63
C ASP A 200 -18.44 -31.45 10.12
N GLU A 201 -17.56 -32.47 10.04
CA GLU A 201 -16.20 -32.33 9.49
C GLU A 201 -16.15 -32.60 7.98
N GLU A 202 -17.01 -33.47 7.46
CA GLU A 202 -17.16 -33.71 6.01
C GLU A 202 -17.86 -32.53 5.30
N GLU A 203 -18.86 -31.92 5.91
CA GLU A 203 -19.58 -30.78 5.31
C GLU A 203 -18.66 -29.56 5.09
N ARG A 204 -17.67 -29.36 6.00
CA ARG A 204 -16.65 -28.30 5.88
C ARG A 204 -15.71 -28.47 4.69
N GLN A 205 -15.57 -29.66 4.12
CA GLN A 205 -14.68 -29.90 2.99
C GLN A 205 -15.32 -29.57 1.63
N SER A 206 -16.63 -29.27 1.61
CA SER A 206 -17.40 -29.10 0.36
C SER A 206 -17.76 -27.66 -0.01
N GLU A 207 -17.42 -26.66 0.82
CA GLU A 207 -17.72 -25.27 0.48
C GLU A 207 -17.02 -24.88 -0.83
N PRO A 208 -17.76 -24.31 -1.80
CA PRO A 208 -17.18 -23.90 -3.08
C PRO A 208 -16.09 -22.88 -2.83
N ARG A 209 -14.88 -23.17 -3.33
CA ARG A 209 -13.77 -22.22 -3.32
C ARG A 209 -13.96 -21.23 -4.47
N TRP A 210 -14.12 -19.98 -4.11
CA TRP A 210 -14.23 -18.89 -5.07
C TRP A 210 -12.88 -18.24 -5.28
N PHE A 211 -12.66 -17.73 -6.49
CA PHE A 211 -11.48 -16.99 -6.86
C PHE A 211 -11.86 -15.76 -7.67
N ILE A 212 -11.10 -14.69 -7.51
CA ILE A 212 -11.14 -13.54 -8.43
C ILE A 212 -10.04 -13.73 -9.46
N GLU A 213 -10.42 -13.61 -10.72
CA GLU A 213 -9.44 -13.45 -11.80
C GLU A 213 -8.88 -12.02 -11.75
N PRO A 214 -7.55 -11.86 -11.84
CA PRO A 214 -6.94 -10.55 -11.92
C PRO A 214 -7.60 -9.72 -13.03
N PRO A 215 -7.96 -8.46 -12.78
CA PRO A 215 -8.47 -7.58 -13.83
C PRO A 215 -7.47 -7.50 -14.99
N THR A 216 -7.98 -7.48 -16.22
CA THR A 216 -7.12 -7.27 -17.39
C THR A 216 -6.42 -5.92 -17.28
N PRO A 217 -5.09 -5.84 -17.51
CA PRO A 217 -4.40 -4.55 -17.48
C PRO A 217 -5.00 -3.59 -18.52
N ASP A 218 -5.34 -2.36 -18.11
CA ASP A 218 -5.72 -1.27 -19.03
C ASP A 218 -4.67 -0.14 -19.02
N ALA A 219 -4.80 0.81 -19.94
CA ALA A 219 -3.85 1.91 -20.18
C ALA A 219 -3.48 2.72 -18.92
N HIS A 220 -4.45 3.01 -18.03
CA HIS A 220 -4.26 3.87 -16.86
C HIS A 220 -3.71 3.12 -15.64
N THR A 221 -3.78 1.80 -15.68
CA THR A 221 -3.49 0.91 -14.55
C THR A 221 -2.51 -0.21 -14.96
N THR A 222 -1.73 0.06 -16.02
CA THR A 222 -1.07 -0.92 -16.91
C THR A 222 -0.15 -1.92 -16.25
N SER A 223 0.22 -1.75 -14.98
CA SER A 223 0.73 -2.78 -14.07
C SER A 223 1.47 -2.05 -12.95
N PHE A 224 1.31 -2.52 -11.71
CA PHE A 224 2.27 -2.30 -10.63
C PHE A 224 3.62 -3.01 -10.89
N ALA A 225 3.97 -3.25 -12.17
CA ALA A 225 5.26 -3.76 -12.58
C ALA A 225 6.24 -2.61 -12.49
N MET A 226 7.05 -2.68 -11.45
CA MET A 226 8.11 -1.73 -11.20
C MET A 226 9.42 -2.35 -11.66
N PRO A 227 10.42 -1.53 -12.02
CA PRO A 227 11.68 -2.06 -12.49
C PRO A 227 12.38 -2.73 -11.30
N ALA A 228 12.78 -3.97 -11.49
CA ALA A 228 13.59 -4.71 -10.53
C ALA A 228 15.09 -4.43 -10.79
N ASP A 229 15.91 -4.61 -9.75
CA ASP A 229 17.37 -4.48 -9.79
C ASP A 229 17.88 -3.12 -10.28
N VAL A 230 17.14 -2.03 -10.02
CA VAL A 230 17.58 -0.66 -10.35
C VAL A 230 18.30 0.01 -9.18
N GLY A 231 19.36 0.76 -9.47
CA GLY A 231 20.13 1.47 -8.44
C GLY A 231 19.40 2.69 -7.88
N THR A 232 18.65 3.39 -8.72
CA THR A 232 17.84 4.54 -8.31
C THR A 232 16.51 4.56 -9.05
N CYS A 233 15.40 4.74 -8.33
CA CYS A 233 14.10 5.00 -8.91
C CYS A 233 13.60 6.39 -8.48
N VAL A 234 13.13 7.17 -9.45
CA VAL A 234 12.64 8.53 -9.25
C VAL A 234 11.14 8.54 -9.51
N PHE A 235 10.38 9.09 -8.58
CA PHE A 235 8.94 9.31 -8.67
C PHE A 235 8.70 10.81 -8.68
N TRP A 236 8.23 11.34 -9.80
CA TRP A 236 8.19 12.76 -10.06
C TRP A 236 6.78 13.22 -10.37
N ASP A 237 6.21 14.03 -9.47
CA ASP A 237 4.99 14.78 -9.72
C ASP A 237 5.31 16.02 -10.56
N VAL A 238 4.95 15.98 -11.84
CA VAL A 238 5.28 17.03 -12.81
C VAL A 238 4.43 18.28 -12.60
N GLU A 239 3.18 18.12 -12.15
CA GLU A 239 2.29 19.25 -11.87
C GLU A 239 2.84 20.10 -10.72
N GLU A 240 3.38 19.44 -9.69
CA GLU A 240 3.94 20.14 -8.53
C GLU A 240 5.34 20.70 -8.76
N TYR A 241 6.18 19.96 -9.50
CA TYR A 241 7.56 20.30 -9.83
C TYR A 241 7.78 20.24 -11.34
N PRO A 242 7.25 21.20 -12.11
CA PRO A 242 7.36 21.16 -13.57
C PRO A 242 8.81 21.29 -14.02
N LEU A 243 9.09 20.76 -15.22
CA LEU A 243 10.40 20.92 -15.86
C LEU A 243 10.70 22.43 -16.00
N PRO A 244 11.80 22.94 -15.44
CA PRO A 244 12.11 24.36 -15.52
C PRO A 244 12.25 24.84 -16.96
N HIS A 245 11.63 25.97 -17.29
CA HIS A 245 11.67 26.53 -18.65
C HIS A 245 13.10 26.66 -19.18
N GLY A 246 13.42 25.99 -20.29
CA GLY A 246 14.76 26.04 -20.91
C GLY A 246 15.80 25.11 -20.28
N LEU A 247 15.38 24.20 -19.39
CA LEU A 247 16.14 23.00 -19.03
C LEU A 247 15.59 21.84 -19.85
N ASP A 248 16.43 21.16 -20.62
CA ASP A 248 16.03 19.94 -21.33
C ASP A 248 15.99 18.72 -20.40
N LEU A 249 15.19 17.72 -20.77
CA LEU A 249 14.99 16.50 -19.98
C LEU A 249 16.28 15.74 -19.69
N ARG A 250 17.21 15.70 -20.65
CA ARG A 250 18.48 15.00 -20.47
C ARG A 250 19.35 15.69 -19.42
N SER A 251 19.48 17.01 -19.50
CA SER A 251 20.17 17.80 -18.48
C SER A 251 19.51 17.66 -17.10
N PHE A 252 18.18 17.62 -17.05
CA PHE A 252 17.45 17.37 -15.80
C PHE A 252 17.77 15.99 -15.20
N CYS A 253 17.79 14.94 -16.02
CA CYS A 253 18.20 13.61 -15.59
C CYS A 253 19.64 13.59 -15.08
N GLU A 254 20.57 14.25 -15.78
CA GLU A 254 21.97 14.38 -15.36
C GLU A 254 22.10 15.10 -14.01
N ASN A 255 21.30 16.13 -13.76
CA ASN A 255 21.25 16.83 -12.47
C ASN A 255 20.77 15.91 -11.35
N ILE A 256 19.69 15.15 -11.57
CA ILE A 256 19.18 14.17 -10.59
C ILE A 256 20.27 13.16 -10.23
N LEU A 257 20.95 12.60 -11.23
CA LEU A 257 22.03 11.65 -11.02
C LEU A 257 23.17 12.24 -10.22
N SER A 258 23.59 13.46 -10.56
CA SER A 258 24.65 14.18 -9.86
C SER A 258 24.28 14.46 -8.40
N ALA A 259 23.05 14.89 -8.13
CA ALA A 259 22.57 15.24 -6.80
C ALA A 259 22.41 14.02 -5.88
N VAL A 260 22.01 12.86 -6.44
CA VAL A 260 21.96 11.59 -5.70
C VAL A 260 23.37 11.07 -5.40
N ARG A 261 24.27 11.09 -6.40
CA ARG A 261 25.66 10.63 -6.27
C ARG A 261 26.47 11.44 -5.26
N SER A 262 26.24 12.75 -5.18
CA SER A 262 26.93 13.62 -4.22
C SER A 262 26.62 13.28 -2.77
N ARG A 263 25.47 12.63 -2.51
CA ARG A 263 25.04 12.23 -1.15
C ARG A 263 25.34 10.77 -0.84
N VAL A 264 25.41 9.92 -1.85
CA VAL A 264 25.63 8.47 -1.68
C VAL A 264 26.65 7.97 -2.69
N ALA A 265 27.87 7.71 -2.19
CA ALA A 265 29.01 7.25 -2.98
C ALA A 265 28.81 5.89 -3.69
N SER A 266 27.82 5.10 -3.26
CA SER A 266 27.52 3.76 -3.79
C SER A 266 26.39 3.73 -4.82
N SER A 267 25.97 4.87 -5.39
CA SER A 267 24.92 4.91 -6.41
C SER A 267 25.48 4.59 -7.82
N THR A 268 25.83 3.31 -8.04
CA THR A 268 26.42 2.84 -9.31
C THR A 268 25.45 2.05 -10.22
N GLY A 269 24.15 2.03 -9.91
CA GLY A 269 23.16 1.30 -10.70
C GLY A 269 22.41 2.14 -11.75
N ALA A 270 21.62 1.44 -12.57
CA ALA A 270 20.70 2.07 -13.54
C ALA A 270 19.67 2.94 -12.84
N VAL A 271 19.20 3.99 -13.55
CA VAL A 271 18.20 4.92 -13.04
C VAL A 271 16.93 4.80 -13.85
N SER A 272 15.80 4.73 -13.16
CA SER A 272 14.47 4.73 -13.75
C SER A 272 13.71 5.94 -13.24
N ILE A 273 13.12 6.72 -14.14
CA ILE A 273 12.34 7.91 -13.79
C ILE A 273 10.89 7.69 -14.23
N TYR A 274 9.97 7.86 -13.30
CA TYR A 274 8.53 7.84 -13.52
C TYR A 274 8.00 9.26 -13.33
N ALA A 275 7.54 9.85 -14.43
CA ALA A 275 6.93 11.18 -14.44
C ALA A 275 5.41 11.02 -14.43
N TYR A 276 4.74 11.58 -13.42
CA TYR A 276 3.28 11.58 -13.28
C TYR A 276 2.74 12.87 -13.86
N VAL A 277 1.99 12.74 -14.96
CA VAL A 277 1.63 13.83 -15.86
C VAL A 277 0.11 13.87 -16.02
N VAL A 278 -0.48 15.04 -15.85
CA VAL A 278 -1.93 15.22 -16.05
C VAL A 278 -2.24 15.41 -17.53
N LYS A 279 -1.39 16.17 -18.25
CA LYS A 279 -1.59 16.49 -19.66
C LYS A 279 -0.30 16.32 -20.45
N VAL A 280 -0.15 15.15 -21.07
CA VAL A 280 1.11 14.74 -21.73
C VAL A 280 1.58 15.78 -22.75
N GLU A 281 0.69 16.28 -23.59
CA GLU A 281 1.03 17.19 -24.70
C GLU A 281 1.40 18.62 -24.24
N GLU A 282 1.01 19.01 -23.02
CA GLU A 282 1.37 20.33 -22.44
C GLU A 282 2.72 20.25 -21.71
N ASP A 283 2.99 19.13 -21.05
CA ASP A 283 4.15 18.98 -20.16
C ASP A 283 5.40 18.43 -20.86
N PHE A 284 5.24 17.59 -21.88
CA PHE A 284 6.35 16.99 -22.62
C PHE A 284 6.04 16.83 -24.10
N LYS A 285 7.09 16.83 -24.93
CA LYS A 285 6.99 16.17 -26.23
C LYS A 285 7.32 14.68 -26.04
N ALA A 286 6.48 13.80 -26.59
CA ALA A 286 6.58 12.35 -26.33
C ALA A 286 7.94 11.76 -26.78
N ASP A 287 8.52 12.29 -27.85
CA ASP A 287 9.85 11.96 -28.37
C ASP A 287 10.97 12.34 -27.39
N GLU A 288 10.90 13.52 -26.75
CA GLU A 288 11.91 13.95 -25.77
C GLU A 288 11.93 13.05 -24.52
N ALA A 289 10.78 12.55 -24.08
CA ALA A 289 10.68 11.65 -22.93
C ALA A 289 11.23 10.24 -23.24
N GLU A 290 10.96 9.72 -24.44
CA GLU A 290 11.51 8.45 -24.90
C GLU A 290 13.04 8.50 -25.01
N ASP A 291 13.58 9.58 -25.62
CA ASP A 291 15.02 9.81 -25.73
C ASP A 291 15.71 9.92 -24.37
N ALA A 292 15.03 10.50 -23.37
CA ALA A 292 15.50 10.60 -21.99
C ALA A 292 15.25 9.33 -21.15
N GLN A 293 14.62 8.30 -21.72
CA GLN A 293 14.22 7.05 -21.04
C GLN A 293 13.31 7.29 -19.82
N ILE A 294 12.51 8.35 -19.87
CA ILE A 294 11.54 8.69 -18.83
C ILE A 294 10.23 7.96 -19.13
N LYS A 295 9.71 7.27 -18.12
CA LYS A 295 8.41 6.59 -18.21
C LYS A 295 7.31 7.54 -17.79
N ILE A 296 6.48 7.94 -18.75
CA ILE A 296 5.31 8.78 -18.49
C ILE A 296 4.19 7.91 -17.92
N ARG A 297 3.63 8.35 -16.79
CA ARG A 297 2.40 7.83 -16.18
C ARG A 297 1.33 8.91 -16.30
N ILE A 298 0.27 8.63 -17.04
CA ILE A 298 -0.91 9.50 -17.07
C ILE A 298 -1.57 9.41 -15.69
N ALA A 299 -1.70 10.56 -15.05
CA ALA A 299 -2.21 10.66 -13.69
C ALA A 299 -3.46 11.54 -13.60
N PRO A 300 -4.32 11.34 -12.58
CA PRO A 300 -5.44 12.21 -12.32
C PRO A 300 -5.03 13.67 -12.09
N ALA A 301 -5.92 14.60 -12.45
CA ALA A 301 -5.73 16.01 -12.18
C ALA A 301 -5.77 16.31 -10.67
N ASP A 302 -6.59 15.55 -9.92
CA ASP A 302 -6.65 15.68 -8.47
C ASP A 302 -5.32 15.29 -7.82
N GLU A 303 -4.80 16.17 -6.96
CA GLU A 303 -3.52 16.01 -6.26
C GLU A 303 -3.50 14.76 -5.38
N SER A 304 -4.60 14.49 -4.66
CA SER A 304 -4.67 13.35 -3.74
C SER A 304 -4.71 12.02 -4.49
N GLU A 305 -5.45 11.95 -5.59
CA GLU A 305 -5.53 10.76 -6.44
C GLU A 305 -4.22 10.50 -7.20
N ARG A 306 -3.60 11.54 -7.77
CA ARG A 306 -2.27 11.45 -8.40
C ARG A 306 -1.23 10.96 -7.40
N PHE A 307 -1.25 11.52 -6.19
CA PHE A 307 -0.37 11.06 -5.14
C PHE A 307 -0.63 9.60 -4.76
N ALA A 308 -1.89 9.18 -4.62
CA ALA A 308 -2.22 7.80 -4.30
C ALA A 308 -1.66 6.83 -5.35
N GLN A 309 -1.76 7.18 -6.65
CA GLN A 309 -1.18 6.41 -7.74
C GLN A 309 0.35 6.32 -7.62
N MET A 310 1.03 7.46 -7.47
CA MET A 310 2.49 7.52 -7.28
C MET A 310 2.94 6.76 -6.04
N SER A 311 2.17 6.84 -4.96
CA SER A 311 2.40 6.13 -3.72
C SER A 311 2.39 4.63 -3.92
N MET A 312 1.37 4.11 -4.57
CA MET A 312 1.28 2.68 -4.84
C MET A 312 2.47 2.18 -5.67
N ASP A 313 2.87 2.92 -6.70
CA ASP A 313 4.02 2.55 -7.54
C ASP A 313 5.32 2.51 -6.74
N PHE A 314 5.61 3.50 -5.89
CA PHE A 314 6.85 3.49 -5.11
C PHE A 314 6.84 2.41 -4.01
N HIS A 315 5.67 2.04 -3.48
CA HIS A 315 5.54 0.94 -2.54
C HIS A 315 5.86 -0.39 -3.21
N PHE A 316 5.26 -0.67 -4.37
CA PHE A 316 5.54 -1.89 -5.12
C PHE A 316 6.99 -1.97 -5.58
N TRP A 317 7.56 -0.85 -6.04
CA TRP A 317 8.99 -0.79 -6.34
C TRP A 317 9.84 -1.17 -5.12
N SER A 318 9.46 -0.70 -3.94
CA SER A 318 10.17 -0.99 -2.70
C SER A 318 10.03 -2.46 -2.26
N VAL A 319 8.93 -3.13 -2.61
CA VAL A 319 8.77 -4.58 -2.40
C VAL A 319 9.72 -5.36 -3.32
N ASP A 320 9.85 -4.94 -4.57
CA ASP A 320 10.71 -5.59 -5.56
C ASP A 320 12.21 -5.32 -5.35
N ASN A 321 12.55 -4.15 -4.82
CA ASN A 321 13.92 -3.67 -4.68
C ASN A 321 14.31 -3.55 -3.22
N THR A 322 14.16 -4.63 -2.46
CA THR A 322 14.65 -4.68 -1.08
C THR A 322 16.14 -5.00 -1.06
N ALA A 323 16.89 -4.46 -0.10
CA ALA A 323 18.30 -4.77 0.09
C ALA A 323 18.54 -6.17 0.69
N ALA A 324 17.65 -7.13 0.43
CA ALA A 324 17.54 -8.39 1.17
C ALA A 324 18.86 -9.17 1.23
N ASP A 325 19.34 -9.41 2.46
CA ASP A 325 20.24 -10.42 3.05
C ASP A 325 21.43 -10.99 2.27
N ASP A 326 21.60 -10.68 0.99
CA ASP A 326 22.70 -11.15 0.20
C ASP A 326 23.96 -10.45 0.68
N HIS A 327 24.87 -11.22 1.27
CA HIS A 327 26.20 -10.77 1.66
C HIS A 327 27.06 -10.36 0.44
N SER A 328 26.53 -10.50 -0.78
CA SER A 328 27.09 -9.82 -1.94
C SER A 328 26.96 -8.30 -1.75
N HIS A 329 27.99 -7.57 -2.15
CA HIS A 329 28.12 -6.12 -2.00
C HIS A 329 27.13 -5.30 -2.85
N ARG A 330 25.88 -5.78 -3.03
CA ARG A 330 24.84 -5.05 -3.76
C ARG A 330 24.63 -3.68 -3.14
N THR A 331 24.72 -2.67 -4.01
CA THR A 331 24.46 -1.28 -3.68
C THR A 331 23.03 -1.13 -3.17
N ARG A 332 22.85 -0.42 -2.05
CA ARG A 332 21.53 -0.11 -1.51
C ARG A 332 20.70 0.64 -2.58
N PRO A 333 19.46 0.22 -2.86
CA PRO A 333 18.63 0.88 -3.85
C PRO A 333 18.18 2.24 -3.33
N ASN A 334 18.15 3.22 -4.22
CA ASN A 334 17.78 4.59 -3.92
C ASN A 334 16.37 4.90 -4.43
N LEU A 335 15.56 5.56 -3.63
CA LEU A 335 14.26 6.10 -4.01
C LEU A 335 14.32 7.61 -3.90
N LEU A 336 13.97 8.33 -4.96
CA LEU A 336 13.79 9.79 -4.92
C LEU A 336 12.34 10.13 -5.18
N LEU A 337 11.72 10.83 -4.24
CA LEU A 337 10.40 11.41 -4.40
C LEU A 337 10.52 12.91 -4.68
N ILE A 338 9.94 13.38 -5.79
CA ILE A 338 9.88 14.79 -6.18
C ILE A 338 8.41 15.22 -6.13
N SER A 339 7.97 15.74 -4.98
CA SER A 339 6.58 16.13 -4.73
C SER A 339 6.44 16.95 -3.43
N LYS A 340 5.48 17.89 -3.38
CA LYS A 340 5.24 18.89 -2.33
C LYS A 340 4.50 18.35 -1.10
N LEU A 341 4.36 17.04 -1.00
CA LEU A 341 3.55 16.31 -0.01
C LEU A 341 3.80 16.64 1.47
N LEU A 342 4.95 17.23 1.81
CA LEU A 342 5.21 17.66 3.18
C LEU A 342 4.49 18.95 3.57
N GLU A 343 4.01 19.74 2.60
CA GLU A 343 3.53 21.10 2.83
C GLU A 343 2.00 21.20 2.90
N ALA A 344 1.26 20.37 2.16
CA ALA A 344 -0.18 20.57 1.96
C ALA A 344 -1.11 19.87 2.99
N ASP A 345 -0.79 18.66 3.47
CA ASP A 345 -1.65 17.93 4.41
C ASP A 345 -0.84 17.16 5.45
N ARG A 346 -0.94 17.58 6.73
CA ARG A 346 -0.28 16.92 7.87
C ARG A 346 -0.59 15.43 7.97
N ARG A 347 -1.75 14.95 7.52
CA ARG A 347 -2.15 13.53 7.61
C ARG A 347 -1.56 12.70 6.49
N LEU A 348 -1.57 13.21 5.26
CA LEU A 348 -0.86 12.59 4.14
C LEU A 348 0.64 12.53 4.44
N CYS A 349 1.20 13.63 4.96
CA CYS A 349 2.58 13.72 5.42
C CYS A 349 2.94 12.63 6.46
N LEU A 350 2.07 12.34 7.43
CA LEU A 350 2.30 11.25 8.40
C LEU A 350 2.32 9.86 7.73
N GLY A 351 1.44 9.64 6.75
CA GLY A 351 1.43 8.44 5.93
C GLY A 351 2.74 8.29 5.16
N VAL A 352 3.11 9.31 4.37
CA VAL A 352 4.34 9.32 3.57
C VAL A 352 5.58 9.14 4.43
N GLN A 353 5.69 9.84 5.56
CA GLN A 353 6.81 9.66 6.47
C GLN A 353 6.85 8.24 7.04
N GLY A 354 5.69 7.67 7.40
CA GLY A 354 5.59 6.26 7.81
C GLY A 354 6.14 5.32 6.73
N CYS A 355 5.67 5.49 5.49
CA CYS A 355 6.08 4.70 4.32
C CYS A 355 7.59 4.82 4.06
N LEU A 356 8.12 6.05 3.98
CA LEU A 356 9.55 6.29 3.76
C LEU A 356 10.40 5.70 4.89
N ARG A 357 9.95 5.78 6.14
CA ARG A 357 10.63 5.12 7.27
C ARG A 357 10.70 3.60 7.10
N CYS A 358 9.63 2.98 6.62
CA CYS A 358 9.59 1.54 6.37
C CYS A 358 10.53 1.15 5.23
N ILE A 359 10.54 1.92 4.14
CA ILE A 359 11.46 1.76 3.01
C ILE A 359 12.93 1.88 3.46
N ILE A 360 13.27 2.92 4.26
CA ILE A 360 14.63 3.12 4.79
C ILE A 360 15.06 1.96 5.70
N ARG A 361 14.16 1.48 6.57
CA ARG A 361 14.42 0.34 7.46
C ARG A 361 14.71 -0.97 6.71
N ARG A 362 14.20 -1.12 5.49
CA ARG A 362 14.52 -2.25 4.60
C ARG A 362 15.86 -2.12 3.86
N GLY A 363 16.63 -1.08 4.17
CA GLY A 363 17.93 -0.87 3.55
C GLY A 363 17.86 -0.10 2.23
N CYS A 364 16.73 0.49 1.86
CA CYS A 364 16.72 1.50 0.80
C CYS A 364 17.29 2.82 1.34
N ILE A 365 17.71 3.70 0.44
CA ILE A 365 18.01 5.10 0.77
C ILE A 365 16.92 5.95 0.13
N ALA A 366 16.14 6.64 0.95
CA ALA A 366 15.10 7.52 0.46
C ALA A 366 15.59 8.96 0.40
N PHE A 367 15.26 9.64 -0.68
CA PHE A 367 15.48 11.05 -0.92
C PHE A 367 14.14 11.74 -1.12
N LEU A 368 14.06 13.00 -0.70
CA LEU A 368 12.91 13.84 -0.92
C LEU A 368 13.35 15.18 -1.48
N ALA A 369 12.78 15.59 -2.62
CA ALA A 369 12.95 16.93 -3.13
C ALA A 369 12.18 17.93 -2.25
N VAL A 370 12.83 19.03 -1.89
CA VAL A 370 12.24 20.10 -1.08
C VAL A 370 12.54 21.46 -1.71
N PRO A 371 11.71 22.49 -1.50
CA PRO A 371 12.07 23.84 -1.90
C PRO A 371 13.35 24.31 -1.19
N GLY A 372 14.22 25.05 -1.88
CA GLY A 372 15.59 25.36 -1.42
C GLY A 372 15.72 26.20 -0.15
N GLU A 373 14.64 26.82 0.31
CA GLU A 373 14.67 27.75 1.45
C GLU A 373 14.60 27.07 2.82
N ASN A 374 14.37 25.74 2.89
CA ASN A 374 13.98 25.07 4.13
C ASN A 374 14.85 23.88 4.56
N ILE A 375 16.11 23.76 4.11
CA ILE A 375 16.97 22.65 4.54
C ILE A 375 17.76 23.01 5.80
N PRO A 376 17.55 22.32 6.94
CA PRO A 376 18.38 22.49 8.12
C PRO A 376 19.83 22.12 7.78
N SER A 377 20.78 22.96 8.18
CA SER A 377 22.21 22.83 7.88
C SER A 377 22.88 21.56 8.44
N SER A 378 22.14 20.76 9.21
CA SER A 378 22.59 19.51 9.82
C SER A 378 21.56 18.39 9.61
N SER A 379 21.21 18.08 8.37
CA SER A 379 20.54 16.80 8.06
C SER A 379 21.60 15.69 7.95
N SER A 380 22.30 15.40 9.05
CA SER A 380 22.92 14.08 9.16
C SER A 380 21.78 13.05 9.09
N SER A 381 22.00 11.98 8.33
CA SER A 381 21.11 10.82 8.28
C SER A 381 20.88 10.31 9.71
N SER A 382 19.85 10.81 10.39
CA SER A 382 19.34 10.17 11.59
C SER A 382 18.65 8.88 11.15
N ASP A 383 18.86 7.80 11.90
CA ASP A 383 18.35 6.47 11.56
C ASP A 383 16.84 6.51 11.25
N GLY A 384 16.52 6.40 9.96
CA GLY A 384 15.16 6.30 9.46
C GLY A 384 14.55 7.56 8.85
N LEU A 385 15.25 8.67 8.64
CA LEU A 385 14.71 9.82 7.90
C LEU A 385 15.23 9.90 6.46
N PRO A 386 14.40 10.38 5.50
CA PRO A 386 14.85 10.58 4.13
C PRO A 386 15.88 11.71 4.04
N LEU A 387 16.80 11.59 3.08
CA LEU A 387 17.75 12.63 2.74
C LEU A 387 17.05 13.74 1.94
N LEU A 388 17.33 14.99 2.29
CA LEU A 388 16.72 16.12 1.58
C LEU A 388 17.58 16.55 0.38
N LEU A 389 16.91 16.73 -0.77
CA LEU A 389 17.46 17.29 -2.00
C LEU A 389 16.80 18.64 -2.27
N PRO A 390 17.52 19.77 -2.25
CA PRO A 390 16.94 21.03 -2.68
C PRO A 390 16.60 20.96 -4.16
N TRP A 391 15.42 21.46 -4.51
CA TRP A 391 14.92 21.46 -5.89
C TRP A 391 15.91 22.14 -6.85
N GLU A 392 16.61 23.18 -6.40
CA GLU A 392 17.58 23.96 -7.18
C GLU A 392 18.83 23.15 -7.56
N GLU A 393 19.09 22.03 -6.89
CA GLU A 393 20.13 21.07 -7.32
C GLU A 393 19.64 20.21 -8.48
N LEU A 394 18.35 19.87 -8.51
CA LEU A 394 17.73 19.08 -9.57
C LEU A 394 17.42 19.96 -10.80
N SER A 395 17.03 21.20 -10.56
CA SER A 395 16.44 22.12 -11.53
C SER A 395 17.42 23.13 -12.14
N ALA A 396 18.73 22.99 -11.88
CA ALA A 396 19.75 23.95 -12.30
C ALA A 396 20.00 23.92 -13.83
N LYS A 397 20.06 25.10 -14.46
CA LYS A 397 20.27 25.26 -15.91
C LYS A 397 21.74 25.19 -16.38
N GLY A 398 22.63 24.63 -15.58
CA GLY A 398 24.05 24.52 -15.94
C GLY A 398 24.82 23.56 -15.06
N LYS A 399 25.90 22.98 -15.59
CA LYS A 399 26.83 22.14 -14.80
C LYS A 399 27.36 22.97 -13.64
N ARG A 400 26.89 22.70 -12.42
CA ARG A 400 27.58 23.19 -11.22
C ARG A 400 29.00 22.62 -11.31
N LYS A 401 30.01 23.49 -11.42
CA LYS A 401 31.40 23.09 -11.24
C LYS A 401 31.47 22.48 -9.85
N THR A 402 31.70 21.18 -9.77
CA THR A 402 32.05 20.51 -8.52
C THR A 402 33.29 21.21 -7.99
N HIS A 403 33.21 21.79 -6.80
CA HIS A 403 34.38 22.22 -6.06
C HIS A 403 35.12 20.95 -5.64
N ASP A 404 36.29 20.72 -6.25
CA ASP A 404 37.28 19.72 -5.83
C ASP A 404 37.77 19.96 -4.39
#